data_AF-A0A382FGP8-F1
#
_entry.id   AF-A0A382FGP8-F1
#
_cell.length_a   1.000
_cell.length_b   1.000
_cell.length_c   1.000
_cell.angle_alpha   90.00
_cell.angle_beta   90.00
_cell.angle_gamma   90.00
#
_symmetry.space_group_name_H-M   'P 1'
#
loop_
_entity.id
_entity.type
_entity.pdbx_description
1 polymer ?
#
loop_
_entity_poly.entity_id
_entity_poly.type
_entity_poly.pdbx_seq_one_letter_code
_entity_poly.pdbx_strand_id
1 'polypeptide(L)'
;MSGQASLDFEEAEKRGYFKVDFLNVNVYNGIKDEEHMNRLLAKEPNWQRLWLDEEFCKKVIHVNNHIELLTHLKPDSMVRMAMFLAVMRPGKANLRNYDWKAIAKTVWDKPMDGSYYFKKAHAVAYAHLVALHINLLEEGD
;
A
#
# COMPACT_ATOMS: atom_id res chain seq x y z
N MET A 1 -9.29 5.71 36.78
CA MET A 1 -8.22 6.04 35.80
C MET A 1 -8.83 5.97 34.41
N SER A 2 -8.49 6.89 33.51
CA SER A 2 -9.12 7.04 32.17
C SER A 2 -8.75 5.96 31.14
N GLY A 3 -7.88 5.00 31.49
CA GLY A 3 -7.37 3.99 30.54
C GLY A 3 -6.40 4.54 29.49
N GLN A 4 -5.96 5.79 29.64
CA GLN A 4 -5.05 6.47 28.72
C GLN A 4 -3.62 6.52 29.29
N ALA A 5 -2.62 6.47 28.41
CA ALA A 5 -1.22 6.63 28.80
C ALA A 5 -0.94 8.07 29.24
N SER A 6 -0.17 8.23 30.31
CA SER A 6 0.31 9.56 30.75
C SER A 6 1.58 10.02 30.02
N LEU A 7 2.09 9.21 29.09
CA LEU A 7 3.28 9.47 28.28
C LEU A 7 2.91 9.53 26.81
N ASP A 8 3.56 10.43 26.07
CA ASP A 8 3.53 10.41 24.61
C ASP A 8 4.24 9.17 24.05
N PHE A 9 3.82 8.71 22.88
CA PHE A 9 4.34 7.48 22.29
C PHE A 9 5.83 7.59 21.92
N GLU A 10 6.34 8.76 21.54
CA GLU A 10 7.77 8.95 21.24
C GLU A 10 8.63 8.80 22.49
N GLU A 11 8.14 9.30 23.62
CA GLU A 11 8.82 9.18 24.91
C GLU A 11 8.75 7.75 25.46
N ALA A 12 7.63 7.06 25.26
CA ALA A 12 7.52 5.65 25.57
C ALA A 12 8.49 4.79 24.74
N GLU A 13 8.61 5.05 23.44
CA GLU A 13 9.54 4.32 22.56
C GLU A 13 11.01 4.50 22.99
N LYS A 14 11.41 5.73 23.38
CA LYS A 14 12.75 6.01 23.94
C LYS A 14 13.07 5.21 25.20
N ARG A 15 12.06 4.78 25.95
CA ARG A 15 12.19 3.95 27.17
C ARG A 15 12.12 2.45 26.89
N GLY A 16 12.00 2.05 25.62
CA GLY A 16 11.96 0.64 25.21
C GLY A 16 10.56 0.03 25.19
N TYR A 17 9.49 0.83 25.30
CA TYR A 17 8.13 0.32 25.12
C TYR A 17 7.86 0.02 23.64
N PHE A 18 7.14 -1.07 23.38
CA PHE A 18 6.69 -1.41 22.04
C PHE A 18 5.34 -0.74 21.74
N LYS A 19 5.25 -0.09 20.58
CA LYS A 19 4.03 0.59 20.13
C LYS A 19 3.21 -0.29 19.18
N VAL A 20 1.91 -0.34 19.40
CA VAL A 20 0.92 -0.93 18.48
C VAL A 20 -0.10 0.14 18.11
N ASP A 21 -0.15 0.50 16.84
CA ASP A 21 -1.14 1.44 16.32
C ASP A 21 -2.36 0.68 15.79
N PHE A 22 -3.55 0.95 16.34
CA PHE A 22 -4.82 0.44 15.81
C PHE A 22 -5.40 1.47 14.85
N LEU A 23 -5.28 1.20 13.55
CA LEU A 23 -5.79 2.07 12.50
C LEU A 23 -7.12 1.54 11.98
N ASN A 24 -8.12 2.42 11.88
CA ASN A 24 -9.35 2.07 11.19
C ASN A 24 -9.12 2.13 9.67
N VAL A 25 -9.30 0.99 9.01
CA VAL A 25 -9.11 0.85 7.56
C VAL A 25 -10.44 0.42 6.95
N ASN A 26 -11.12 1.38 6.29
CA ASN A 26 -12.49 1.22 5.80
C ASN A 26 -12.70 0.06 4.82
N VAL A 27 -11.65 -0.43 4.15
CA VAL A 27 -11.73 -1.61 3.28
C VAL A 27 -12.29 -2.81 4.03
N TYR A 28 -11.92 -2.98 5.30
CA TYR A 28 -12.37 -4.11 6.10
C TYR A 28 -13.87 -4.06 6.45
N ASN A 29 -14.55 -2.92 6.26
CA ASN A 29 -16.00 -2.84 6.48
C ASN A 29 -16.79 -3.69 5.48
N GLY A 30 -16.23 -4.00 4.30
CA GLY A 30 -16.84 -4.91 3.33
C GLY A 30 -16.49 -6.39 3.56
N ILE A 31 -15.63 -6.69 4.53
CA ILE A 31 -15.24 -8.06 4.86
C ILE A 31 -16.26 -8.65 5.85
N LYS A 32 -16.70 -9.87 5.57
CA LYS A 32 -17.79 -10.54 6.30
C LYS A 32 -17.23 -11.38 7.45
N ASP A 33 -16.21 -12.15 7.13
CA ASP A 33 -15.49 -13.04 8.04
C ASP A 33 -14.09 -13.35 7.46
N GLU A 34 -13.31 -14.14 8.19
CA GLU A 34 -11.96 -14.54 7.80
C GLU A 34 -11.94 -15.40 6.53
N GLU A 35 -12.93 -16.28 6.34
CA GLU A 35 -13.03 -17.12 5.13
C GLU A 35 -13.26 -16.27 3.88
N HIS A 36 -14.15 -15.28 3.96
CA HIS A 36 -14.39 -14.31 2.91
C HIS A 36 -13.09 -13.56 2.57
N MET A 37 -12.37 -13.06 3.56
CA MET A 37 -11.09 -12.39 3.35
C MET A 37 -10.06 -13.30 2.66
N ASN A 38 -9.92 -14.54 3.14
CA ASN A 38 -8.95 -15.49 2.59
C ASN A 38 -9.27 -15.85 1.14
N ARG A 39 -10.55 -16.01 0.77
CA ARG A 39 -10.94 -16.20 -0.64
C ARG A 39 -10.56 -14.99 -1.51
N LEU A 40 -10.81 -13.77 -1.03
CA LEU A 40 -10.46 -12.56 -1.78
C LEU A 40 -8.94 -12.37 -1.91
N LEU A 41 -8.16 -12.71 -0.87
CA LEU A 41 -6.69 -12.66 -0.92
C LEU A 41 -6.10 -13.72 -1.84
N ALA A 42 -6.75 -14.89 -1.98
CA ALA A 42 -6.31 -15.97 -2.86
C ALA A 42 -6.63 -15.73 -4.34
N LYS A 43 -7.58 -14.83 -4.64
CA LYS A 43 -7.95 -14.45 -6.01
C LYS A 43 -6.89 -13.49 -6.58
N GLU A 44 -6.36 -13.79 -7.77
CA GLU A 44 -5.50 -12.85 -8.48
C GLU A 44 -6.32 -11.60 -8.86
N PRO A 45 -5.94 -10.40 -8.42
CA PRO A 45 -6.70 -9.20 -8.73
C PRO A 45 -6.53 -8.78 -10.19
N ASN A 46 -7.58 -8.19 -10.75
CA ASN A 46 -7.55 -7.64 -12.10
C ASN A 46 -6.77 -6.32 -12.14
N TRP A 47 -5.44 -6.41 -12.13
CA TRP A 47 -4.55 -5.25 -12.15
C TRP A 47 -4.86 -4.28 -13.27
N GLN A 48 -5.19 -4.80 -14.45
CA GLN A 48 -5.39 -4.00 -15.66
C GLN A 48 -6.52 -2.99 -15.51
N ARG A 49 -7.55 -3.31 -14.72
CA ARG A 49 -8.67 -2.41 -14.46
C ARG A 49 -8.22 -1.09 -13.84
N LEU A 50 -7.13 -1.07 -13.06
CA LEU A 50 -6.59 0.14 -12.44
C LEU A 50 -6.17 1.23 -13.44
N TRP A 51 -5.81 0.87 -14.67
CA TRP A 51 -5.40 1.84 -15.70
C TRP A 51 -6.27 1.83 -16.96
N LEU A 52 -7.29 0.97 -17.01
CA LEU A 52 -8.29 0.92 -18.07
C LEU A 52 -9.62 1.54 -17.65
N ASP A 53 -9.92 1.58 -16.35
CA ASP A 53 -11.17 2.10 -15.78
C ASP A 53 -10.84 3.13 -14.69
N GLU A 54 -10.93 4.41 -15.05
CA GLU A 54 -10.61 5.52 -14.16
C GLU A 54 -11.55 5.60 -12.95
N GLU A 55 -12.83 5.36 -13.17
CA GLU A 55 -13.86 5.41 -12.12
C GLU A 55 -13.70 4.28 -11.12
N PHE A 56 -13.28 3.09 -11.58
CA PHE A 56 -12.86 2.02 -10.69
C PHE A 56 -11.60 2.41 -9.91
N CYS A 57 -10.56 2.91 -10.58
CA CYS A 57 -9.31 3.31 -9.93
C CYS A 57 -9.54 4.32 -8.80
N LYS A 58 -10.42 5.31 -8.99
CA LYS A 58 -10.79 6.31 -7.97
C LYS A 58 -11.32 5.71 -6.66
N LYS A 59 -11.83 4.47 -6.68
CA LYS A 59 -12.32 3.76 -5.49
C LYS A 59 -11.21 2.98 -4.78
N VAL A 60 -10.15 2.59 -5.48
CA VAL A 60 -9.14 1.66 -4.92
C VAL A 60 -8.19 2.39 -3.96
N ILE A 61 -8.07 1.83 -2.75
CA ILE A 61 -7.26 2.39 -1.65
C ILE A 61 -5.79 2.56 -2.07
N HIS A 62 -5.14 3.59 -1.52
CA HIS A 62 -3.74 3.94 -1.75
C HIS A 62 -3.36 4.40 -3.17
N VAL A 63 -4.11 4.04 -4.21
CA VAL A 63 -3.77 4.33 -5.61
C VAL A 63 -4.75 5.27 -6.30
N ASN A 64 -5.89 5.58 -5.67
CA ASN A 64 -6.99 6.39 -6.19
C ASN A 64 -6.60 7.76 -6.77
N ASN A 65 -5.49 8.36 -6.30
CA ASN A 65 -5.02 9.67 -6.76
C ASN A 65 -3.82 9.59 -7.72
N HIS A 66 -3.51 8.41 -8.28
CA HIS A 66 -2.28 8.15 -9.04
C HIS A 66 -2.53 7.52 -10.41
N ILE A 67 -3.67 7.80 -11.03
CA ILE A 67 -4.09 7.23 -12.33
C ILE A 67 -3.03 7.45 -13.41
N GLU A 68 -2.49 8.65 -13.57
CA GLU A 68 -1.47 8.94 -14.58
C GLU A 68 -0.24 8.03 -14.44
N LEU A 69 0.22 7.82 -13.20
CA LEU A 69 1.37 6.97 -12.92
C LEU A 69 1.03 5.48 -13.09
N LEU A 70 -0.20 5.06 -12.73
CA LEU A 70 -0.69 3.70 -12.98
C LEU A 70 -0.72 3.41 -14.48
N THR A 71 -1.22 4.35 -15.29
CA THR A 71 -1.25 4.22 -16.76
C THR A 71 0.14 4.19 -17.36
N HIS A 72 1.10 4.89 -16.76
CA HIS A 72 2.50 4.86 -17.19
C HIS A 72 3.19 3.53 -16.85
N LEU A 73 3.18 3.12 -15.58
CA LEU A 73 3.97 1.99 -15.08
C LEU A 73 3.26 0.64 -15.17
N LYS A 74 1.92 0.62 -15.15
CA LYS A 74 1.05 -0.57 -15.27
C LYS A 74 1.51 -1.75 -14.37
N PRO A 75 1.48 -1.60 -13.03
CA PRO A 75 1.87 -2.66 -12.12
C PRO A 75 0.89 -3.84 -12.19
N ASP A 76 1.34 -4.97 -12.73
CA ASP A 76 0.55 -6.17 -13.06
C ASP A 76 0.88 -7.39 -12.19
N SER A 77 1.51 -7.17 -11.04
CA SER A 77 1.84 -8.24 -10.09
C SER A 77 2.06 -7.64 -8.70
N MET A 78 2.02 -8.50 -7.68
CA MET A 78 2.21 -8.08 -6.30
C MET A 78 3.53 -7.34 -6.05
N VAL A 79 4.61 -7.84 -6.64
CA VAL A 79 5.93 -7.23 -6.52
C VAL A 79 5.96 -5.85 -7.18
N ARG A 80 5.38 -5.72 -8.38
CA ARG A 80 5.32 -4.43 -9.09
C ARG A 80 4.40 -3.44 -8.39
N MET A 81 3.28 -3.88 -7.81
CA MET A 81 2.41 -3.02 -7.00
C MET A 81 3.14 -2.51 -5.74
N ALA A 82 3.90 -3.36 -5.04
CA ALA A 82 4.72 -2.91 -3.92
C ALA A 82 5.77 -1.87 -4.35
N MET A 83 6.44 -2.08 -5.49
CA MET A 83 7.37 -1.08 -6.03
C MET A 83 6.66 0.21 -6.46
N PHE A 84 5.50 0.11 -7.10
CA PHE A 84 4.66 1.25 -7.48
C PHE A 84 4.34 2.12 -6.27
N LEU A 85 3.89 1.50 -5.16
CA LEU A 85 3.56 2.18 -3.91
C LEU A 85 4.75 2.93 -3.30
N ALA A 86 5.98 2.49 -3.57
CA ALA A 86 7.19 3.22 -3.21
C ALA A 86 7.49 4.36 -4.19
N VAL A 87 7.43 4.10 -5.51
CA VAL A 87 7.75 5.04 -6.60
C VAL A 87 6.79 6.24 -6.67
N MET A 88 5.53 6.06 -6.28
CA MET A 88 4.55 7.16 -6.22
C MET A 88 4.90 8.21 -5.15
N ARG A 89 5.78 7.92 -4.19
CA ARG A 89 6.20 8.84 -3.14
C ARG A 89 7.24 9.86 -3.63
N PRO A 90 7.30 11.08 -3.04
CA PRO A 90 8.27 12.10 -3.44
C PRO A 90 9.73 11.63 -3.42
N GLY A 91 10.13 10.89 -2.37
CA GLY A 91 11.51 10.41 -2.21
C GLY A 91 11.98 9.37 -3.25
N LYS A 92 11.09 8.86 -4.10
CA LYS A 92 11.42 7.92 -5.18
C LYS A 92 10.89 8.40 -6.55
N ALA A 93 10.53 9.68 -6.67
CA ALA A 93 9.97 10.24 -7.89
C ALA A 93 10.94 10.17 -9.09
N ASN A 94 12.25 10.16 -8.83
CA ASN A 94 13.30 9.96 -9.83
C ASN A 94 13.19 8.59 -10.55
N LEU A 95 12.51 7.60 -9.97
CA LEU A 95 12.36 6.26 -10.56
C LEU A 95 11.17 6.13 -11.52
N ARG A 96 10.31 7.15 -11.65
CA ARG A 96 9.02 7.05 -12.37
C ARG A 96 9.15 6.79 -13.87
N ASN A 97 10.29 7.14 -14.47
CA ASN A 97 10.53 7.01 -15.92
C ASN A 97 11.39 5.78 -16.26
N TYR A 98 11.64 4.90 -15.30
CA TYR A 98 12.45 3.70 -15.49
C TYR A 98 11.57 2.47 -15.67
N ASP A 99 12.09 1.46 -16.37
CA ASP A 99 11.44 0.16 -16.42
C ASP A 99 11.48 -0.55 -15.06
N TRP A 100 10.65 -1.58 -14.90
CA TRP A 100 10.56 -2.33 -13.64
C TRP A 100 11.88 -2.98 -13.21
N LYS A 101 12.74 -3.37 -14.16
CA LYS A 101 14.03 -4.00 -13.86
C LYS A 101 15.00 -2.98 -13.27
N ALA A 102 15.01 -1.75 -13.78
CA ALA A 102 15.79 -0.65 -13.25
C ALA A 102 15.24 -0.17 -11.90
N ILE A 103 13.92 -0.02 -11.76
CA ILE A 103 13.26 0.32 -10.49
C ILE A 103 13.64 -0.68 -9.40
N ALA A 104 13.57 -1.98 -9.69
CA ALA A 104 13.82 -3.05 -8.71
C ALA A 104 15.22 -3.00 -8.08
N LYS A 105 16.20 -2.40 -8.76
CA LYS A 105 17.59 -2.31 -8.26
C LYS A 105 17.73 -1.37 -7.07
N THR A 106 17.02 -0.25 -7.06
CA THR A 106 17.31 0.88 -6.15
C THR A 106 16.08 1.43 -5.41
N VAL A 107 14.88 0.93 -5.72
CA VAL A 107 13.63 1.37 -5.06
C VAL A 107 13.66 1.19 -3.54
N TRP A 108 14.42 0.22 -3.04
CA TRP A 108 14.54 -0.07 -1.60
C TRP A 108 15.77 0.57 -0.93
N ASP A 109 16.59 1.30 -1.69
CA ASP A 109 17.78 1.96 -1.13
C ASP A 109 17.38 3.02 -0.11
N LYS A 110 18.06 3.02 1.03
CA LYS A 110 17.85 4.00 2.10
C LYS A 110 18.53 5.32 1.74
N PRO A 111 17.90 6.48 2.03
CA PRO A 111 18.56 7.77 1.95
C PRO A 111 19.81 7.81 2.83
N MET A 112 20.88 8.43 2.35
CA MET A 112 22.13 8.56 3.12
C MET A 112 22.02 9.59 4.26
N ASP A 113 21.09 10.54 4.15
CA ASP A 113 20.85 11.62 5.10
C ASP A 113 19.99 11.19 6.30
N GLY A 114 19.59 9.91 6.38
CA GLY A 114 18.75 9.38 7.44
C GLY A 114 17.29 9.86 7.38
N SER A 115 16.89 10.53 6.29
CA SER A 115 15.50 10.95 6.09
C SER A 115 14.56 9.74 6.01
N TYR A 116 13.28 10.00 6.31
CA TYR A 116 12.24 8.97 6.23
C TYR A 116 12.20 8.33 4.84
N TYR A 117 12.12 7.00 4.81
CA TYR A 117 11.94 6.23 3.58
C TYR A 117 10.81 5.23 3.72
N PHE A 118 10.12 4.98 2.61
CA PHE A 118 9.04 4.02 2.56
C PHE A 118 9.58 2.59 2.59
N LYS A 119 9.34 1.88 3.70
CA LYS A 119 9.89 0.54 3.93
C LYS A 119 9.25 -0.50 3.00
N LYS A 120 10.06 -1.45 2.53
CA LYS A 120 9.58 -2.57 1.70
C LYS A 120 8.45 -3.36 2.35
N ALA A 121 8.55 -3.68 3.64
CA ALA A 121 7.50 -4.41 4.35
C ALA A 121 6.15 -3.67 4.33
N HIS A 122 6.18 -2.35 4.50
CA HIS A 122 4.98 -1.51 4.44
C HIS A 122 4.39 -1.48 3.02
N ALA A 123 5.26 -1.36 2.01
CA ALA A 123 4.84 -1.42 0.61
C ALA A 123 4.17 -2.76 0.25
N VAL A 124 4.71 -3.88 0.75
CA VAL A 124 4.13 -5.21 0.55
C VAL A 124 2.77 -5.33 1.25
N ALA A 125 2.65 -4.89 2.50
CA ALA A 125 1.37 -4.91 3.21
C ALA A 125 0.29 -4.09 2.49
N TYR A 126 0.65 -2.88 2.03
CA TYR A 126 -0.28 -2.03 1.28
C TYR A 126 -0.65 -2.63 -0.08
N ALA A 127 0.29 -3.32 -0.74
CA ALA A 127 -0.02 -4.00 -1.98
C ALA A 127 -1.11 -5.07 -1.77
N HIS A 128 -1.04 -5.86 -0.70
CA HIS A 128 -2.09 -6.83 -0.37
C HIS A 128 -3.43 -6.15 -0.11
N LEU A 129 -3.43 -5.00 0.56
CA LEU A 129 -4.65 -4.23 0.80
C LEU A 129 -5.25 -3.66 -0.49
N VAL A 130 -4.42 -3.24 -1.45
CA VAL A 130 -4.85 -2.87 -2.81
C VAL A 130 -5.48 -4.06 -3.52
N ALA A 131 -4.80 -5.22 -3.54
CA ALA A 131 -5.31 -6.45 -4.15
C ALA A 131 -6.66 -6.88 -3.56
N LEU A 132 -6.75 -6.91 -2.22
CA LEU A 132 -7.96 -7.21 -1.49
C LEU A 132 -9.10 -6.26 -1.88
N HIS A 133 -8.83 -4.95 -1.95
CA HIS A 133 -9.84 -3.96 -2.28
C HIS A 133 -10.32 -4.06 -3.73
N ILE A 134 -9.41 -4.36 -4.69
CA ILE A 134 -9.80 -4.65 -6.08
C ILE A 134 -10.79 -5.82 -6.11
N ASN A 135 -10.44 -6.93 -5.47
CA ASN A 135 -11.27 -8.13 -5.47
C ASN A 135 -12.60 -7.93 -4.74
N LEU A 136 -12.60 -7.16 -3.65
CA LEU A 136 -13.79 -6.82 -2.90
C LEU A 136 -14.77 -5.96 -3.73
N LEU A 137 -14.27 -4.93 -4.42
CA LEU A 137 -15.09 -4.09 -5.29
C LEU A 137 -15.70 -4.90 -6.44
N GLU A 138 -14.96 -5.87 -6.99
CA GLU A 138 -15.46 -6.77 -8.03
C GLU A 138 -16.47 -7.82 -7.54
N GLU A 139 -16.55 -8.13 -6.24
CA GLU A 139 -17.61 -9.01 -5.71
C GLU A 139 -18.97 -8.29 -5.70
N GLY A 140 -18.97 -6.95 -5.60
CA GLY A 140 -20.16 -6.12 -5.53
C GLY A 140 -20.62 -5.48 -6.86
N ASP A 141 -19.83 -5.61 -7.92
CA ASP A 141 -20.15 -5.19 -9.30
C ASP A 141 -20.94 -6.28 -10.03
#